data_AF-A0A432WTM5-F1
#
_entry.id   AF-A0A432WTM5-F1
#
_cell.length_a   1.000
_cell.length_b   1.000
_cell.length_c   1.000
_cell.angle_alpha   90.00
_cell.angle_beta   90.00
_cell.angle_gamma   90.00
#
_symmetry.space_group_name_H-M   'P 1'
#
loop_
_entity.id
_entity.type
_entity.pdbx_description
1 polymer ?
#
loop_
_entity_poly.entity_id
_entity_poly.type
_entity_poly.pdbx_seq_one_letter_code
_entity_poly.pdbx_strand_id
1 'polypeptide(L)'
;MSTLSRPFIRLVFTACVGLSATAHSAEQTQPPSPQQQALVDALSGQFSNFYALTEYPNTVGDFPPLLYTGESITLPTGQQAVLVSQYHFDVSGSQAVQGQTPLRKQLYAFVTPAEETAAVHVSYPVPNQVSAEALRQAEVFSQLQRLPGCETYWTAATNETGNHYFEGYRNPKRCYFLNTDNQSQVHVESIHYVTATEQKITENLLSNDGEPLDNMELAGTLVLHPIRFFNVEAAYLPEGAEAEQAEAWVHIEPVGTVHDHGQRLNLHTQHSQQLIPYQIRVLRQPNTPQQVRVSLYSLGEHTALEEIDVNLHEAPRPFTLGPLRLTLTLAGSEH
;
A
#
# COMPACT_ATOMS: atom_id res chain seq x y z
N MET A 1 6.12 25.30 -17.26
CA MET A 1 4.88 26.09 -17.21
C MET A 1 4.17 25.77 -15.90
N SER A 2 4.00 26.79 -15.04
CA SER A 2 3.11 26.86 -13.86
C SER A 2 2.99 25.60 -12.98
N THR A 3 3.96 25.38 -12.08
CA THR A 3 3.78 24.55 -10.89
C THR A 3 2.93 25.30 -9.87
N LEU A 4 1.61 25.15 -9.95
CA LEU A 4 0.71 25.52 -8.86
C LEU A 4 0.89 24.49 -7.75
N SER A 5 1.65 24.83 -6.70
CA SER A 5 1.63 24.07 -5.45
C SER A 5 0.23 24.20 -4.86
N ARG A 6 -0.60 23.15 -5.00
CA ARG A 6 -1.95 23.09 -4.44
C ARG A 6 -1.86 22.90 -2.90
N PRO A 7 -2.75 23.54 -2.12
CA PRO A 7 -2.69 23.46 -0.67
C PRO A 7 -3.14 22.07 -0.18
N PHE A 8 -2.28 21.43 0.61
CA PHE A 8 -2.65 20.30 1.48
C PHE A 8 -3.54 20.85 2.61
N ILE A 9 -4.81 20.44 2.70
CA ILE A 9 -5.64 20.76 3.87
C ILE A 9 -5.15 19.91 5.04
N ARG A 10 -4.64 20.57 6.09
CA ARG A 10 -4.38 19.95 7.38
C ARG A 10 -5.71 19.84 8.13
N LEU A 11 -6.37 18.68 8.05
CA LEU A 11 -7.47 18.34 8.96
C LEU A 11 -6.92 18.22 10.38
N VAL A 12 -7.28 19.16 11.25
CA VAL A 12 -6.95 19.13 12.68
C VAL A 12 -8.04 18.35 13.39
N PHE A 13 -7.65 17.21 13.97
CA PHE A 13 -8.51 16.37 14.79
C PHE A 13 -8.87 17.10 16.09
N THR A 14 -10.09 17.61 16.17
CA THR A 14 -10.66 18.07 17.45
C THR A 14 -11.89 17.25 17.73
N ALA A 15 -11.76 16.23 18.57
CA ALA A 15 -12.90 15.44 19.05
C ALA A 15 -13.66 16.25 20.11
N CYS A 16 -14.92 16.60 19.82
CA CYS A 16 -15.83 17.13 20.83
C CYS A 16 -16.27 16.01 21.76
N VAL A 17 -15.88 16.09 23.03
CA VAL A 17 -16.24 15.15 24.10
C VAL A 17 -17.70 15.38 24.49
N GLY A 18 -18.60 14.59 23.89
CA GLY A 18 -19.92 14.34 24.47
C GLY A 18 -19.82 13.14 25.42
N LEU A 19 -19.82 13.38 26.73
CA LEU A 19 -19.95 12.31 27.73
C LEU A 19 -21.35 11.68 27.60
N SER A 20 -21.42 10.53 26.95
CA SER A 20 -22.49 9.56 27.14
C SER A 20 -21.84 8.24 27.50
N ALA A 21 -21.94 7.88 28.77
CA ALA A 21 -21.51 6.59 29.28
C ALA A 21 -22.41 5.50 28.66
N THR A 22 -21.96 4.89 27.57
CA THR A 22 -22.53 3.63 27.10
C THR A 22 -21.77 2.50 27.77
N ALA A 23 -22.50 1.68 28.52
CA ALA A 23 -22.01 0.44 29.07
C ALA A 23 -21.38 -0.40 27.95
N HIS A 24 -20.10 -0.74 28.11
CA HIS A 24 -19.48 -1.81 27.33
C HIS A 24 -20.18 -3.11 27.71
N SER A 25 -21.19 -3.52 26.94
CA SER A 25 -21.58 -4.92 26.91
C SER A 25 -20.36 -5.72 26.50
N ALA A 26 -19.95 -6.67 27.32
CA ALA A 26 -18.96 -7.66 26.96
C ALA A 26 -19.50 -8.47 25.77
N GLU A 27 -19.08 -8.10 24.55
CA GLU A 27 -19.27 -8.91 23.36
C GLU A 27 -18.59 -10.26 23.60
N GLN A 28 -19.38 -11.34 23.62
CA GLN A 28 -18.84 -12.69 23.62
C GLN A 28 -18.03 -12.88 22.34
N THR A 29 -16.72 -13.07 22.49
CA THR A 29 -15.79 -13.27 21.38
C THR A 29 -16.08 -14.62 20.71
N GLN A 30 -16.87 -14.60 19.64
CA GLN A 30 -16.97 -15.75 18.73
C GLN A 30 -15.64 -15.89 17.96
N PRO A 31 -15.20 -17.12 17.65
CA PRO A 31 -14.05 -17.32 16.78
C PRO A 31 -14.30 -16.66 15.41
N PRO A 32 -13.27 -16.09 14.77
CA PRO A 32 -13.44 -15.39 13.50
C PRO A 32 -14.01 -16.36 12.44
N SER A 33 -14.98 -15.88 11.66
CA SER A 33 -15.50 -16.65 10.55
C SER A 33 -14.43 -16.82 9.46
N PRO A 34 -14.47 -17.89 8.64
CA PRO A 34 -13.55 -18.05 7.51
C PRO A 34 -13.56 -16.85 6.53
N GLN A 35 -14.72 -16.22 6.36
CA GLN A 35 -14.86 -15.01 5.54
C GLN A 35 -14.15 -13.81 6.16
N GLN A 36 -14.27 -13.62 7.48
CA GLN A 36 -13.55 -12.56 8.18
C GLN A 36 -12.03 -12.78 8.09
N GLN A 37 -11.55 -14.01 8.25
CA GLN A 37 -10.13 -14.30 8.10
C GLN A 37 -9.63 -14.00 6.69
N ALA A 38 -10.36 -14.43 5.66
CA ALA A 38 -9.98 -14.15 4.27
C ALA A 38 -9.97 -12.64 3.94
N LEU A 39 -10.88 -11.85 4.53
CA LEU A 39 -10.85 -10.39 4.41
C LEU A 39 -9.63 -9.78 5.11
N VAL A 40 -9.33 -10.22 6.33
CA VAL A 40 -8.13 -9.79 7.09
C VAL A 40 -6.86 -10.08 6.29
N ASP A 41 -6.77 -11.28 5.70
CA ASP A 41 -5.63 -11.69 4.88
C ASP A 41 -5.51 -10.81 3.63
N ALA A 42 -6.62 -10.51 2.95
CA ALA A 42 -6.63 -9.67 1.74
C ALA A 42 -6.30 -8.19 2.02
N LEU A 43 -6.57 -7.70 3.23
CA LEU A 43 -6.22 -6.36 3.70
C LEU A 43 -4.78 -6.27 4.25
N SER A 44 -4.14 -7.40 4.50
CA SER A 44 -2.79 -7.50 5.06
C SER A 44 -1.72 -7.55 3.96
N GLY A 45 -0.52 -7.07 4.27
CA GLY A 45 0.60 -7.00 3.35
C GLY A 45 0.94 -5.57 2.91
N GLN A 46 1.77 -5.46 1.87
CA GLN A 46 2.23 -4.17 1.34
C GLN A 46 1.63 -3.94 -0.03
N PHE A 47 1.06 -2.75 -0.24
CA PHE A 47 0.42 -2.37 -1.48
C PHE A 47 0.85 -0.96 -1.89
N SER A 48 0.84 -0.67 -3.18
CA SER A 48 1.10 0.66 -3.71
C SER A 48 0.20 0.95 -4.90
N ASN A 49 -0.12 2.23 -5.10
CA ASN A 49 -0.76 2.72 -6.31
C ASN A 49 0.24 3.05 -7.43
N PHE A 50 1.55 2.90 -7.21
CA PHE A 50 2.57 3.32 -8.17
C PHE A 50 2.37 2.68 -9.54
N TYR A 51 2.16 1.36 -9.60
CA TYR A 51 1.90 0.66 -10.86
C TYR A 51 0.68 1.25 -11.60
N ALA A 52 -0.42 1.46 -10.89
CA ALA A 52 -1.66 1.95 -11.48
C ALA A 52 -1.51 3.41 -11.97
N LEU A 53 -0.78 4.26 -11.23
CA LEU A 53 -0.44 5.62 -11.63
C LEU A 53 0.42 5.65 -12.90
N THR A 54 1.35 4.70 -13.07
CA THR A 54 2.24 4.67 -14.24
C THR A 54 1.60 4.04 -15.47
N GLU A 55 0.83 2.97 -15.30
CA GLU A 55 0.27 2.19 -16.42
C GLU A 55 -1.11 2.69 -16.86
N TYR A 56 -1.92 3.19 -15.92
CA TYR A 56 -3.30 3.62 -16.19
C TYR A 56 -3.60 5.02 -15.64
N PRO A 57 -2.78 6.05 -15.95
CA PRO A 57 -2.89 7.38 -15.34
C PRO A 57 -4.24 8.07 -15.60
N ASN A 58 -4.95 7.69 -16.67
CA ASN A 58 -6.23 8.29 -17.04
C ASN A 58 -7.46 7.61 -16.41
N THR A 59 -7.29 6.50 -15.70
CA THR A 59 -8.41 5.72 -15.11
C THR A 59 -8.37 5.65 -13.59
N VAL A 60 -7.26 6.09 -12.98
CA VAL A 60 -7.11 6.20 -11.52
C VAL A 60 -7.26 7.65 -11.08
N GLY A 61 -7.58 7.84 -9.80
CA GLY A 61 -7.62 9.18 -9.22
C GLY A 61 -6.25 9.86 -9.13
N ASP A 62 -6.24 11.19 -8.99
CA ASP A 62 -5.03 11.99 -8.80
C ASP A 62 -4.53 11.87 -7.36
N PHE A 63 -3.94 10.71 -7.05
CA PHE A 63 -3.29 10.45 -5.77
C PHE A 63 -1.77 10.53 -5.93
N PRO A 64 -1.03 11.06 -4.94
CA PRO A 64 0.42 10.90 -4.93
C PRO A 64 0.77 9.40 -4.86
N PRO A 65 1.99 9.00 -5.23
CA PRO A 65 2.49 7.67 -4.92
C PRO A 65 2.39 7.38 -3.43
N LEU A 66 1.73 6.29 -3.09
CA LEU A 66 1.47 5.85 -1.72
C LEU A 66 1.96 4.43 -1.53
N LEU A 67 2.47 4.17 -0.33
CA LEU A 67 2.69 2.82 0.17
C LEU A 67 1.70 2.58 1.31
N TYR A 68 0.89 1.55 1.15
CA TYR A 68 -0.02 1.02 2.14
C TYR A 68 0.61 -0.21 2.77
N THR A 69 0.54 -0.29 4.10
CA THR A 69 0.96 -1.47 4.86
C THR A 69 -0.19 -1.90 5.76
N GLY A 70 -0.56 -3.17 5.70
CA GLY A 70 -1.55 -3.81 6.58
C GLY A 70 -0.89 -4.91 7.39
N GLU A 71 -0.93 -4.79 8.71
CA GLU A 71 -0.42 -5.81 9.64
C GLU A 71 -1.60 -6.44 10.40
N SER A 72 -1.81 -7.75 10.20
CA SER A 72 -2.79 -8.52 10.95
C SER A 72 -2.37 -8.65 12.42
N ILE A 73 -3.29 -8.34 13.34
CA ILE A 73 -3.10 -8.51 14.77
C ILE A 73 -4.35 -9.11 15.41
N THR A 74 -4.15 -9.87 16.50
CA THR A 74 -5.23 -10.23 17.41
C THR A 74 -5.21 -9.27 18.60
N LEU A 75 -6.34 -8.62 18.85
CA LEU A 75 -6.51 -7.67 19.94
C LEU A 75 -6.62 -8.38 21.30
N PRO A 76 -6.41 -7.67 22.42
CA PRO A 76 -6.60 -8.23 23.78
C PRO A 76 -7.98 -8.83 24.01
N THR A 77 -9.00 -8.35 23.27
CA THR A 77 -10.38 -8.85 23.29
C THR A 77 -10.57 -10.17 22.54
N GLY A 78 -9.53 -10.65 21.84
CA GLY A 78 -9.56 -11.79 20.93
C GLY A 78 -10.09 -11.46 19.52
N GLN A 79 -10.49 -10.22 19.26
CA GLN A 79 -10.92 -9.77 17.94
C GLN A 79 -9.74 -9.74 16.96
N GLN A 80 -9.98 -10.14 15.71
CA GLN A 80 -9.03 -9.92 14.61
C GLN A 80 -9.07 -8.45 14.20
N ALA A 81 -7.91 -7.90 13.88
CA ALA A 81 -7.78 -6.54 13.41
C ALA A 81 -6.63 -6.39 12.40
N VAL A 82 -6.67 -5.32 11.62
CA VAL A 82 -5.56 -4.93 10.74
C VAL A 82 -5.10 -3.53 11.13
N LEU A 83 -3.83 -3.40 11.50
CA LEU A 83 -3.18 -2.11 11.64
C LEU A 83 -2.74 -1.64 10.26
N VAL A 84 -3.33 -0.54 9.80
CA VAL A 84 -3.10 0.06 8.50
C VAL A 84 -2.27 1.32 8.65
N SER A 85 -1.19 1.42 7.87
CA SER A 85 -0.39 2.63 7.76
C SER A 85 -0.19 3.01 6.30
N GLN A 86 -0.37 4.29 5.99
CA GLN A 86 -0.17 4.87 4.66
C GLN A 86 0.99 5.87 4.69
N TYR A 87 1.92 5.74 3.76
CA TYR A 87 3.11 6.57 3.62
C TYR A 87 3.15 7.19 2.23
N HIS A 88 3.79 8.36 2.09
CA HIS A 88 4.22 8.81 0.77
C HIS A 88 5.28 7.85 0.26
N PHE A 89 5.06 7.30 -0.92
CA PHE A 89 6.03 6.40 -1.52
C PHE A 89 7.10 7.21 -2.26
N ASP A 90 8.16 7.54 -1.53
CA ASP A 90 9.34 8.19 -2.11
C ASP A 90 10.19 7.16 -2.86
N VAL A 91 10.03 7.17 -4.18
CA VAL A 91 10.74 6.30 -5.11
C VAL A 91 12.19 6.73 -5.38
N SER A 92 12.62 7.87 -4.83
CA SER A 92 13.99 8.39 -4.98
C SER A 92 14.92 8.05 -3.81
N GLY A 93 14.37 7.54 -2.70
CA GLY A 93 15.10 7.22 -1.47
C GLY A 93 15.53 5.77 -1.34
N SER A 94 16.60 5.54 -0.57
CA SER A 94 17.21 4.23 -0.32
C SER A 94 16.45 3.34 0.67
N GLN A 95 15.40 3.83 1.32
CA GLN A 95 14.54 3.02 2.19
C GLN A 95 13.10 3.55 2.16
N ALA A 96 12.22 2.88 1.41
CA ALA A 96 10.85 3.34 1.16
C ALA A 96 9.94 3.52 2.39
N VAL A 97 10.36 3.10 3.60
CA VAL A 97 9.52 3.15 4.82
C VAL A 97 10.30 3.47 6.10
N GLN A 98 11.57 3.07 6.20
CA GLN A 98 12.31 3.20 7.46
C GLN A 98 12.54 4.69 7.79
N GLY A 99 12.02 5.11 8.95
CA GLY A 99 12.10 6.48 9.44
C GLY A 99 11.04 7.44 8.88
N GLN A 100 10.16 6.99 7.99
CA GLN A 100 9.05 7.81 7.53
C GLN A 100 7.90 7.83 8.53
N THR A 101 7.27 9.00 8.67
CA THR A 101 6.05 9.15 9.46
C THR A 101 4.85 8.85 8.57
N PRO A 102 3.93 7.94 8.95
CA PRO A 102 2.75 7.68 8.15
C PRO A 102 1.84 8.91 8.13
N LEU A 103 1.24 9.16 6.97
CA LEU A 103 0.24 10.21 6.76
C LEU A 103 -1.09 9.86 7.42
N ARG A 104 -1.38 8.56 7.46
CA ARG A 104 -2.57 8.00 8.08
C ARG A 104 -2.21 6.67 8.71
N LYS A 105 -2.58 6.50 9.98
CA LYS A 105 -2.41 5.24 10.71
C LYS A 105 -3.71 4.92 11.44
N GLN A 106 -4.28 3.77 11.15
CA GLN A 106 -5.59 3.35 11.66
C GLN A 106 -5.62 1.87 11.97
N LEU A 107 -6.36 1.50 13.00
CA LEU A 107 -6.66 0.12 13.32
C LEU A 107 -8.09 -0.19 12.84
N TYR A 108 -8.23 -1.24 12.05
CA TYR A 108 -9.52 -1.79 11.63
C TYR A 108 -9.81 -3.03 12.48
N ALA A 109 -10.64 -2.89 13.51
CA ALA A 109 -11.05 -4.01 14.36
C ALA A 109 -12.32 -4.64 13.82
N PHE A 110 -12.31 -5.96 13.56
CA PHE A 110 -13.43 -6.67 12.96
C PHE A 110 -14.35 -7.26 14.03
N VAL A 111 -15.64 -6.98 13.88
CA VAL A 111 -16.73 -7.54 14.67
C VAL A 111 -17.71 -8.24 13.74
N THR A 112 -18.29 -9.33 14.20
CA THR A 112 -19.40 -10.00 13.51
C THR A 112 -20.66 -9.73 14.32
N PRO A 113 -21.62 -8.92 13.84
CA PRO A 113 -22.88 -8.72 14.52
C PRO A 113 -23.63 -10.04 14.69
N ALA A 114 -24.32 -10.23 15.82
CA ALA A 114 -24.99 -11.50 16.15
C ALA A 114 -26.08 -11.93 15.15
N GLU A 115 -26.57 -11.01 14.30
CA GLU A 115 -27.69 -11.23 13.37
C GLU A 115 -27.30 -11.13 11.89
N GLU A 116 -26.03 -10.82 11.56
CA GLU A 116 -25.59 -10.61 10.18
C GLU A 116 -24.42 -11.51 9.78
N THR A 117 -24.44 -11.97 8.52
CA THR A 117 -23.29 -12.62 7.87
C THR A 117 -22.23 -11.60 7.42
N ALA A 118 -22.46 -10.30 7.64
CA ALA A 118 -21.57 -9.23 7.22
C ALA A 118 -20.48 -9.01 8.27
N ALA A 119 -19.22 -8.97 7.84
CA ALA A 119 -18.15 -8.52 8.70
C ALA A 119 -18.21 -6.99 8.81
N VAL A 120 -18.16 -6.44 10.01
CA VAL A 120 -18.12 -4.99 10.22
C VAL A 120 -16.74 -4.63 10.74
N HIS A 121 -16.07 -3.66 10.14
CA HIS A 121 -14.90 -3.08 10.79
C HIS A 121 -15.24 -1.79 11.53
N VAL A 122 -14.61 -1.61 12.67
CA VAL A 122 -14.61 -0.36 13.43
C VAL A 122 -13.23 0.27 13.29
N SER A 123 -13.18 1.53 12.88
CA SER A 123 -11.93 2.26 12.66
C SER A 123 -11.51 3.04 13.90
N TYR A 124 -10.24 2.90 14.29
CA TYR A 124 -9.61 3.67 15.37
C TYR A 124 -8.40 4.41 14.80
N PRO A 125 -8.27 5.74 14.96
CA PRO A 125 -7.04 6.45 14.67
C PRO A 125 -5.96 5.99 15.65
N VAL A 126 -4.76 5.71 15.14
CA VAL A 126 -3.66 5.20 15.96
C VAL A 126 -2.51 6.22 15.94
N PRO A 127 -2.02 6.67 17.11
CA PRO A 127 -0.84 7.53 17.16
C PRO A 127 0.38 6.88 16.51
N ASN A 128 1.20 7.66 15.80
CA ASN A 128 2.30 7.14 14.99
C ASN A 128 3.30 6.28 15.79
N GLN A 129 3.55 6.64 17.04
CA GLN A 129 4.45 5.94 17.96
C GLN A 129 3.95 4.58 18.47
N VAL A 130 2.67 4.26 18.29
CA VAL A 130 2.07 3.01 18.78
C VAL A 130 2.30 1.89 17.75
N SER A 131 3.02 0.84 18.13
CA SER A 131 3.27 -0.33 17.26
C SER A 131 2.11 -1.34 17.31
N ALA A 132 2.10 -2.28 16.35
CA ALA A 132 1.19 -3.42 16.36
C ALA A 132 1.31 -4.26 17.64
N GLU A 133 2.53 -4.50 18.12
CA GLU A 133 2.78 -5.22 19.37
C GLU A 133 2.18 -4.48 20.59
N ALA A 134 2.31 -3.15 20.63
CA ALA A 134 1.73 -2.36 21.71
C ALA A 134 0.19 -2.46 21.73
N LEU A 135 -0.47 -2.55 20.56
CA LEU A 135 -1.93 -2.71 20.47
C LEU A 135 -2.44 -4.05 21.01
N ARG A 136 -1.56 -5.05 21.19
CA ARG A 136 -1.89 -6.33 21.84
C ARG A 136 -2.00 -6.19 23.37
N GLN A 137 -1.67 -5.02 23.93
CA GLN A 137 -1.82 -4.71 25.36
C GLN A 137 -3.16 -4.02 25.61
N ALA A 138 -3.93 -4.52 26.59
CA ALA A 138 -5.27 -4.02 26.90
C ALA A 138 -5.26 -2.53 27.28
N GLU A 139 -4.23 -2.09 28.00
CA GLU A 139 -4.05 -0.72 28.45
C GLU A 139 -3.90 0.24 27.26
N VAL A 140 -3.18 -0.16 26.22
CA VAL A 140 -2.96 0.65 25.01
C VAL A 140 -4.23 0.68 24.17
N PHE A 141 -4.86 -0.47 23.91
CA PHE A 141 -6.07 -0.55 23.11
C PHE A 141 -7.23 0.26 23.74
N SER A 142 -7.39 0.18 25.06
CA SER A 142 -8.44 0.92 25.79
C SER A 142 -8.33 2.44 25.72
N GLN A 143 -7.16 2.98 25.35
CA GLN A 143 -6.93 4.41 25.17
C GLN A 143 -7.34 4.90 23.77
N LEU A 144 -7.55 3.99 22.81
CA LEU A 144 -7.97 4.37 21.47
C LEU A 144 -9.45 4.76 21.45
N GLN A 145 -9.75 5.82 20.71
CA GLN A 145 -11.12 6.25 20.48
C GLN A 145 -11.57 5.78 19.10
N ARG A 146 -12.69 5.05 19.05
CA ARG A 146 -13.34 4.69 17.79
C ARG A 146 -13.79 5.95 17.04
N LEU A 147 -13.76 5.91 15.71
CA LEU A 147 -14.45 6.90 14.87
C LEU A 147 -15.95 6.54 14.81
N PRO A 148 -16.83 7.29 15.51
CA PRO A 148 -18.24 6.94 15.57
C PRO A 148 -18.90 7.11 14.21
N GLY A 149 -19.68 6.12 13.76
CA GLY A 149 -20.43 6.21 12.51
C GLY A 149 -19.61 5.94 11.24
N CYS A 150 -18.30 5.73 11.38
CA CYS A 150 -17.37 5.45 10.27
C CYS A 150 -17.09 3.95 10.09
N GLU A 151 -17.97 3.09 10.60
CA GLU A 151 -17.90 1.65 10.39
C GLU A 151 -18.07 1.32 8.89
N THR A 152 -17.36 0.29 8.44
CA THR A 152 -17.54 -0.26 7.08
C THR A 152 -18.13 -1.64 7.20
N TYR A 153 -19.21 -1.86 6.45
CA TYR A 153 -19.93 -3.12 6.37
C TYR A 153 -19.45 -3.87 5.15
N TRP A 154 -18.98 -5.10 5.35
CA TRP A 154 -18.36 -5.92 4.32
C TRP A 154 -19.28 -7.06 3.91
N THR A 155 -19.41 -7.23 2.60
CA THR A 155 -20.07 -8.37 1.96
C THR A 155 -19.03 -9.18 1.18
N ALA A 156 -19.05 -10.48 1.36
CA ALA A 156 -18.22 -11.40 0.59
C ALA A 156 -19.02 -11.93 -0.61
N ALA A 157 -18.38 -12.01 -1.76
CA ALA A 157 -18.96 -12.57 -2.97
C ALA A 157 -17.88 -13.31 -3.79
N THR A 158 -18.32 -13.97 -4.85
CA THR A 158 -17.44 -14.71 -5.76
C THR A 158 -17.77 -14.29 -7.17
N ASN A 159 -16.76 -13.96 -7.97
CA ASN A 159 -16.97 -13.56 -9.35
C ASN A 159 -17.16 -14.77 -10.28
N GLU A 160 -17.44 -14.52 -11.56
CA GLU A 160 -17.67 -15.56 -12.58
C GLU A 160 -16.47 -16.51 -12.77
N THR A 161 -15.26 -16.07 -12.42
CA THR A 161 -14.03 -16.87 -12.50
C THR A 161 -13.75 -17.66 -11.21
N GLY A 162 -14.67 -17.65 -10.24
CA GLY A 162 -14.55 -18.37 -8.98
C GLY A 162 -13.66 -17.69 -7.94
N ASN A 163 -13.21 -16.46 -8.20
CA ASN A 163 -12.36 -15.72 -7.27
C ASN A 163 -13.21 -14.97 -6.24
N HIS A 164 -12.84 -15.11 -4.96
CA HIS A 164 -13.47 -14.38 -3.87
C HIS A 164 -13.10 -12.90 -3.91
N TYR A 165 -14.08 -12.06 -3.63
CA TYR A 165 -13.90 -10.63 -3.44
C TYR A 165 -14.76 -10.12 -2.30
N PHE A 166 -14.38 -8.98 -1.75
CA PHE A 166 -15.08 -8.31 -0.66
C PHE A 166 -15.44 -6.89 -1.07
N GLU A 167 -16.69 -6.51 -0.85
CA GLU A 167 -17.17 -5.13 -1.03
C GLU A 167 -17.46 -4.53 0.34
N GLY A 168 -16.91 -3.34 0.59
CA GLY A 168 -17.08 -2.63 1.84
C GLY A 168 -17.79 -1.31 1.60
N TYR A 169 -18.84 -1.01 2.36
CA TYR A 169 -19.54 0.27 2.29
C TYR A 169 -19.51 1.01 3.63
N ARG A 170 -19.12 2.29 3.59
CA ARG A 170 -19.24 3.22 4.72
C ARG A 170 -20.44 4.14 4.50
N ASN A 171 -21.34 4.18 5.47
CA ASN A 171 -22.55 5.00 5.40
C ASN A 171 -22.23 6.49 5.67
N PRO A 172 -22.42 7.39 4.68
CA PRO A 172 -22.08 8.81 4.83
C PRO A 172 -22.96 9.54 5.84
N LYS A 173 -24.19 9.07 6.11
CA LYS A 173 -25.11 9.74 7.05
C LYS A 173 -24.57 9.79 8.48
N ARG A 174 -23.62 8.91 8.82
CA ARG A 174 -23.10 8.75 10.18
C ARG A 174 -21.63 9.11 10.30
N CYS A 175 -20.84 8.95 9.23
CA CYS A 175 -19.43 9.34 9.22
C CYS A 175 -19.25 10.75 8.68
N TYR A 176 -18.88 11.69 9.55
CA TYR A 176 -18.54 13.05 9.15
C TYR A 176 -17.34 13.58 9.92
N PHE A 177 -16.66 14.54 9.31
CA PHE A 177 -15.59 15.32 9.90
C PHE A 177 -15.96 16.80 9.87
N LEU A 178 -15.37 17.58 10.76
CA LEU A 178 -15.53 19.04 10.73
C LEU A 178 -14.45 19.64 9.83
N ASN A 179 -14.87 20.42 8.84
CA ASN A 179 -13.95 21.22 8.06
C ASN A 179 -13.33 22.29 8.97
N THR A 180 -12.00 22.37 8.98
CA THR A 180 -11.25 23.28 9.85
C THR A 180 -11.57 24.75 9.60
N ASP A 181 -11.88 25.11 8.36
CA ASP A 181 -11.96 26.51 7.93
C ASP A 181 -13.30 27.15 8.30
N ASN A 182 -14.39 26.39 8.23
CA ASN A 182 -15.76 26.88 8.40
C ASN A 182 -16.60 26.07 9.41
N GLN A 183 -16.01 25.03 10.03
CA GLN A 183 -16.68 24.13 10.98
C GLN A 183 -17.91 23.38 10.42
N SER A 184 -18.09 23.34 9.10
CA SER A 184 -19.18 22.58 8.48
C SER A 184 -18.91 21.08 8.55
N GLN A 185 -19.96 20.28 8.66
CA GLN A 185 -19.87 18.82 8.56
C GLN A 185 -19.57 18.43 7.10
N VAL A 186 -18.56 17.59 6.93
CA VAL A 186 -18.19 16.95 5.67
C VAL A 186 -18.37 15.45 5.87
N HIS A 187 -19.36 14.90 5.19
CA HIS A 187 -19.70 13.49 5.24
C HIS A 187 -18.82 12.71 4.29
N VAL A 188 -18.44 11.50 4.68
CA VAL A 188 -17.57 10.64 3.88
C VAL A 188 -18.30 9.36 3.52
N GLU A 189 -18.55 9.20 2.23
CA GLU A 189 -18.93 7.92 1.64
C GLU A 189 -17.67 7.21 1.17
N SER A 190 -17.56 5.92 1.45
CA SER A 190 -16.44 5.12 0.98
C SER A 190 -16.94 3.77 0.48
N ILE A 191 -16.55 3.45 -0.75
CA ILE A 191 -16.76 2.14 -1.36
C ILE A 191 -15.39 1.48 -1.48
N HIS A 192 -15.29 0.29 -0.90
CA HIS A 192 -14.10 -0.54 -0.91
C HIS A 192 -14.37 -1.78 -1.76
N TYR A 193 -13.40 -2.17 -2.57
CA TYR A 193 -13.40 -3.45 -3.26
C TYR A 193 -12.05 -4.11 -3.04
N VAL A 194 -12.04 -5.32 -2.50
CA VAL A 194 -10.82 -6.02 -2.08
C VAL A 194 -10.81 -7.41 -2.66
N THR A 195 -9.68 -7.76 -3.27
CA THR A 195 -9.35 -9.10 -3.76
C THR A 195 -7.96 -9.49 -3.25
N ALA A 196 -7.51 -10.70 -3.54
CA ALA A 196 -6.16 -11.13 -3.23
C ALA A 196 -5.05 -10.33 -3.97
N THR A 197 -5.38 -9.63 -5.07
CA THR A 197 -4.40 -9.00 -5.97
C THR A 197 -4.59 -7.50 -6.15
N GLU A 198 -5.64 -6.93 -5.55
CA GLU A 198 -6.02 -5.54 -5.76
C GLU A 198 -6.93 -5.06 -4.61
N GLN A 199 -6.70 -3.82 -4.18
CA GLN A 199 -7.64 -3.06 -3.35
C GLN A 199 -8.02 -1.77 -4.08
N LYS A 200 -9.31 -1.50 -4.17
CA LYS A 200 -9.86 -0.24 -4.69
C LYS A 200 -10.60 0.50 -3.59
N ILE A 201 -10.37 1.79 -3.50
CA ILE A 201 -11.06 2.69 -2.57
C ILE A 201 -11.56 3.88 -3.35
N THR A 202 -12.87 4.09 -3.35
CA THR A 202 -13.52 5.27 -3.90
C THR A 202 -14.12 6.05 -2.75
N GLU A 203 -13.68 7.28 -2.55
CA GLU A 203 -14.19 8.17 -1.50
C GLU A 203 -14.94 9.35 -2.13
N ASN A 204 -16.17 9.59 -1.69
CA ASN A 204 -16.94 10.77 -2.02
C ASN A 204 -17.11 11.64 -0.77
N LEU A 205 -16.91 12.94 -0.92
CA LEU A 205 -17.09 13.91 0.16
C LEU A 205 -18.36 14.70 -0.11
N LEU A 206 -19.27 14.63 0.85
CA LEU A 206 -20.61 15.18 0.73
C LEU A 206 -20.79 16.31 1.76
N SER A 207 -21.53 17.33 1.37
CA SER A 207 -22.06 18.35 2.26
C SER A 207 -23.06 17.75 3.26
N ASN A 208 -23.47 18.55 4.24
CA ASN A 208 -24.52 18.18 5.20
C ASN A 208 -25.86 17.85 4.53
N ASP A 209 -26.12 18.40 3.35
CA ASP A 209 -27.34 18.14 2.58
C ASP A 209 -27.22 16.89 1.68
N GLY A 210 -26.06 16.23 1.68
CA GLY A 210 -25.78 15.02 0.90
C GLY A 210 -25.28 15.28 -0.52
N GLU A 211 -25.14 16.53 -0.92
CA GLU A 211 -24.60 16.90 -2.23
C GLU A 211 -23.07 16.81 -2.26
N PRO A 212 -22.46 16.34 -3.36
CA PRO A 212 -21.01 16.38 -3.54
C PRO A 212 -20.44 17.79 -3.37
N LEU A 213 -19.26 17.91 -2.75
CA LEU A 213 -18.62 19.22 -2.58
C LEU A 213 -18.01 19.71 -3.91
N ASP A 214 -18.53 20.83 -4.43
CA ASP A 214 -18.16 21.43 -5.73
C ASP A 214 -16.67 21.77 -5.90
N ASN A 215 -15.95 21.97 -4.79
CA ASN A 215 -14.55 22.41 -4.78
C ASN A 215 -13.53 21.26 -4.63
N MET A 216 -14.01 20.01 -4.60
CA MET A 216 -13.17 18.84 -4.54
C MET A 216 -13.43 18.03 -5.80
N GLU A 217 -12.47 18.07 -6.75
CA GLU A 217 -12.38 17.00 -7.74
C GLU A 217 -12.47 15.70 -6.94
N LEU A 218 -13.51 14.89 -7.22
CA LEU A 218 -13.63 13.56 -6.63
C LEU A 218 -12.23 12.95 -6.71
N ALA A 219 -11.67 12.54 -5.57
CA ALA A 219 -10.28 12.08 -5.53
C ALA A 219 -10.04 10.91 -6.52
N GLY A 220 -11.12 10.33 -7.02
CA GLY A 220 -11.16 9.24 -7.98
C GLY A 220 -11.12 7.93 -7.24
N THR A 221 -10.79 6.86 -7.96
CA THR A 221 -10.57 5.56 -7.34
C THR A 221 -9.09 5.41 -7.07
N LEU A 222 -8.73 5.24 -5.79
CA LEU A 222 -7.40 4.79 -5.39
C LEU A 222 -7.33 3.30 -5.69
N VAL A 223 -6.41 2.91 -6.57
CA VAL A 223 -6.15 1.50 -6.91
C VAL A 223 -4.80 1.11 -6.35
N LEU A 224 -4.78 0.10 -5.47
CA LEU A 224 -3.60 -0.42 -4.80
C LEU A 224 -3.36 -1.85 -5.26
N HIS A 225 -2.14 -2.13 -5.73
CA HIS A 225 -1.69 -3.49 -6.03
C HIS A 225 -0.64 -3.92 -5.02
N PRO A 226 -0.55 -5.22 -4.66
CA PRO A 226 0.51 -5.69 -3.80
C PRO A 226 1.86 -5.29 -4.39
N ILE A 227 2.84 -4.90 -3.59
CA ILE A 227 4.18 -4.51 -4.04
C ILE A 227 5.22 -5.41 -3.37
N ARG A 228 6.27 -5.75 -4.11
CA ARG A 228 7.43 -6.49 -3.58
C ARG A 228 8.68 -5.69 -3.80
N PHE A 229 9.56 -5.75 -2.81
CA PHE A 229 10.86 -5.09 -2.82
C PHE A 229 11.97 -6.11 -3.02
N PHE A 230 13.07 -5.69 -3.64
CA PHE A 230 14.19 -6.56 -3.96
C PHE A 230 15.51 -5.94 -3.54
N ASN A 231 16.38 -6.78 -2.98
CA ASN A 231 17.81 -6.52 -2.93
C ASN A 231 18.43 -6.96 -4.26
N VAL A 232 19.31 -6.14 -4.81
CA VAL A 232 19.93 -6.38 -6.11
C VAL A 232 21.44 -6.37 -5.98
N GLU A 233 22.06 -7.49 -6.32
CA GLU A 233 23.49 -7.55 -6.57
C GLU A 233 23.71 -7.39 -8.06
N ALA A 234 24.51 -6.40 -8.46
CA ALA A 234 24.70 -6.07 -9.87
C ALA A 234 26.17 -5.86 -10.20
N ALA A 235 26.55 -6.28 -11.40
CA ALA A 235 27.84 -5.99 -12.00
C ALA A 235 27.68 -5.59 -13.46
N TYR A 236 28.54 -4.70 -13.92
CA TYR A 236 28.58 -4.17 -15.27
C TYR A 236 29.88 -4.59 -15.94
N LEU A 237 29.78 -5.07 -17.18
CA LEU A 237 30.93 -5.36 -18.03
C LEU A 237 31.14 -4.19 -19.01
N PRO A 238 32.24 -3.41 -18.87
CA PRO A 238 32.57 -2.34 -19.81
C PRO A 238 32.81 -2.86 -21.22
N GLU A 239 32.54 -2.02 -22.22
CA GLU A 239 32.80 -2.37 -23.61
C GLU A 239 34.29 -2.69 -23.84
N GLY A 240 34.57 -3.80 -24.53
CA GLY A 240 35.92 -4.27 -24.82
C GLY A 240 36.58 -5.09 -23.70
N ALA A 241 35.89 -5.32 -22.57
CA ALA A 241 36.37 -6.20 -21.51
C ALA A 241 35.89 -7.66 -21.73
N GLU A 242 36.72 -8.63 -21.34
CA GLU A 242 36.44 -10.07 -21.53
C GLU A 242 35.55 -10.61 -20.40
N ALA A 243 34.42 -11.22 -20.75
CA ALA A 243 33.40 -11.65 -19.78
C ALA A 243 33.87 -12.78 -18.85
N GLU A 244 34.84 -13.57 -19.30
CA GLU A 244 35.43 -14.69 -18.57
C GLU A 244 36.38 -14.24 -17.45
N GLN A 245 36.85 -12.99 -17.50
CA GLN A 245 37.72 -12.41 -16.47
C GLN A 245 36.86 -11.83 -15.34
N ALA A 246 36.98 -12.38 -14.13
CA ALA A 246 36.14 -11.97 -13.00
C ALA A 246 36.35 -10.50 -12.63
N GLU A 247 37.60 -10.02 -12.72
CA GLU A 247 38.03 -8.65 -12.46
C GLU A 247 37.55 -7.63 -13.49
N ALA A 248 37.06 -8.07 -14.66
CA ALA A 248 36.50 -7.19 -15.68
C ALA A 248 35.11 -6.65 -15.27
N TRP A 249 34.43 -7.34 -14.36
CA TRP A 249 33.09 -6.98 -13.89
C TRP A 249 33.18 -5.92 -12.80
N VAL A 250 32.59 -4.75 -13.07
CA VAL A 250 32.55 -3.63 -12.14
C VAL A 250 31.27 -3.71 -11.30
N HIS A 251 31.41 -3.72 -9.97
CA HIS A 251 30.25 -3.71 -9.08
C HIS A 251 29.46 -2.40 -9.19
N ILE A 252 28.14 -2.53 -9.35
CA ILE A 252 27.20 -1.43 -9.53
C ILE A 252 25.99 -1.62 -8.63
N GLU A 253 25.25 -0.54 -8.39
CA GLU A 253 24.06 -0.53 -7.55
C GLU A 253 22.96 0.36 -8.14
N PRO A 254 21.68 0.03 -7.92
CA PRO A 254 20.56 0.86 -8.33
C PRO A 254 20.45 2.12 -7.48
N VAL A 255 20.09 3.24 -8.12
CA VAL A 255 19.77 4.50 -7.45
C VAL A 255 18.31 4.46 -7.00
N GLY A 256 18.08 4.04 -5.76
CA GLY A 256 16.76 3.94 -5.16
C GLY A 256 16.37 2.50 -4.82
N THR A 257 15.15 2.32 -4.32
CA THR A 257 14.65 1.00 -3.91
C THR A 257 14.13 0.23 -5.13
N VAL A 258 14.54 -1.04 -5.29
CA VAL A 258 14.02 -1.89 -6.38
C VAL A 258 12.70 -2.54 -5.99
N HIS A 259 11.68 -2.39 -6.83
CA HIS A 259 10.35 -2.97 -6.63
C HIS A 259 9.67 -3.36 -7.94
N ASP A 260 8.66 -4.22 -7.88
CA ASP A 260 8.00 -4.81 -9.06
C ASP A 260 6.87 -3.96 -9.67
N HIS A 261 6.82 -2.65 -9.40
CA HIS A 261 5.82 -1.74 -9.97
C HIS A 261 6.36 -0.94 -11.16
N GLY A 262 7.51 -1.33 -11.71
CA GLY A 262 7.94 -0.85 -13.01
C GLY A 262 8.61 0.52 -13.03
N GLN A 263 9.14 1.00 -11.89
CA GLN A 263 10.03 2.17 -11.90
C GLN A 263 11.31 1.83 -12.69
N ARG A 264 11.80 2.81 -13.48
CA ARG A 264 13.13 2.75 -14.06
C ARG A 264 14.15 3.31 -13.10
N LEU A 265 15.20 2.54 -12.84
CA LEU A 265 16.25 2.89 -11.90
C LEU A 265 17.57 3.09 -12.65
N ASN A 266 18.22 4.21 -12.39
CA ASN A 266 19.61 4.43 -12.80
C ASN A 266 20.54 3.49 -12.03
N LEU A 267 21.71 3.23 -12.60
CA LEU A 267 22.73 2.37 -12.00
C LEU A 267 24.03 3.16 -11.83
N HIS A 268 24.65 3.10 -10.66
CA HIS A 268 25.93 3.73 -10.40
C HIS A 268 26.99 2.69 -10.01
N THR A 269 28.26 2.99 -10.26
CA THR A 269 29.36 2.20 -9.66
C THR A 269 29.37 2.37 -8.15
N GLN A 270 29.56 1.28 -7.40
CA GLN A 270 29.51 1.34 -5.92
C GLN A 270 30.59 2.26 -5.34
N HIS A 271 31.82 2.20 -5.87
CA HIS A 271 32.95 2.96 -5.31
C HIS A 271 33.06 4.40 -5.81
N SER A 272 32.93 4.63 -7.12
CA SER A 272 33.10 5.96 -7.71
C SER A 272 31.80 6.73 -7.89
N GLN A 273 30.63 6.12 -7.62
CA GLN A 273 29.31 6.72 -7.78
C GLN A 273 29.09 7.29 -9.19
N GLN A 274 29.74 6.67 -10.18
CA GLN A 274 29.65 7.05 -11.58
C GLN A 274 28.40 6.43 -12.20
N LEU A 275 27.58 7.25 -12.84
CA LEU A 275 26.42 6.80 -13.60
C LEU A 275 26.83 5.90 -14.77
N ILE A 276 26.20 4.73 -14.84
CA ILE A 276 26.28 3.77 -15.93
C ILE A 276 25.24 4.14 -17.00
N PRO A 277 25.52 3.97 -18.31
CA PRO A 277 24.60 4.36 -19.39
C PRO A 277 23.37 3.44 -19.55
N TYR A 278 22.97 2.76 -18.47
CA TYR A 278 21.87 1.79 -18.47
C TYR A 278 20.93 2.02 -17.28
N GLN A 279 19.67 1.67 -17.49
CA GLN A 279 18.63 1.62 -16.45
C GLN A 279 18.00 0.23 -16.42
N ILE A 280 17.56 -0.19 -15.23
CA ILE A 280 16.76 -1.41 -15.07
C ILE A 280 15.33 -1.09 -14.66
N ARG A 281 14.40 -1.95 -15.06
CA ARG A 281 13.00 -1.95 -14.62
C ARG A 281 12.62 -3.35 -14.18
N VAL A 282 11.96 -3.47 -13.03
CA VAL A 282 11.37 -4.72 -12.57
C VAL A 282 9.85 -4.58 -12.58
N LEU A 283 9.15 -5.49 -13.23
CA LEU A 283 7.70 -5.46 -13.39
C LEU A 283 7.08 -6.80 -13.05
N ARG A 284 6.04 -6.81 -12.22
CA ARG A 284 5.23 -8.00 -11.97
C ARG A 284 4.54 -8.48 -13.24
N GLN A 285 4.51 -9.80 -13.43
CA GLN A 285 3.67 -10.41 -14.45
C GLN A 285 2.23 -10.61 -13.92
N PRO A 286 1.18 -10.08 -14.59
CA PRO A 286 -0.19 -10.07 -14.08
C PRO A 286 -0.76 -11.46 -13.74
N ASN A 287 -0.40 -12.48 -14.52
CA ASN A 287 -0.96 -13.83 -14.41
C ASN A 287 -0.03 -14.82 -13.70
N THR A 288 1.20 -14.42 -13.42
CA THR A 288 2.21 -15.26 -12.78
C THR A 288 2.80 -14.52 -11.58
N PRO A 289 2.12 -14.54 -10.42
CA PRO A 289 2.53 -13.74 -9.26
C PRO A 289 3.93 -14.10 -8.76
N GLN A 290 4.50 -15.21 -9.19
CA GLN A 290 5.83 -15.69 -8.80
C GLN A 290 6.92 -15.32 -9.81
N GLN A 291 6.56 -14.58 -10.86
CA GLN A 291 7.49 -14.11 -11.87
C GLN A 291 7.52 -12.58 -11.89
N VAL A 292 8.70 -12.07 -12.26
CA VAL A 292 8.90 -10.68 -12.60
C VAL A 292 9.63 -10.61 -13.93
N ARG A 293 9.33 -9.58 -14.72
CA ARG A 293 10.12 -9.22 -15.89
C ARG A 293 11.15 -8.19 -15.49
N VAL A 294 12.39 -8.44 -15.87
CA VAL A 294 13.50 -7.50 -15.72
C VAL A 294 13.85 -7.00 -17.11
N SER A 295 13.76 -5.69 -17.31
CA SER A 295 14.03 -5.05 -18.60
C SER A 295 15.22 -4.08 -18.47
N LEU A 296 16.10 -4.11 -19.46
CA LEU A 296 17.25 -3.22 -19.59
C LEU A 296 16.91 -2.09 -20.58
N TYR A 297 17.26 -0.87 -20.23
CA TYR A 297 17.14 0.30 -21.09
C TYR A 297 18.48 1.00 -21.21
N SER A 298 18.77 1.57 -22.38
CA SER A 298 19.79 2.62 -22.48
C SER A 298 19.26 3.90 -21.82
N LEU A 299 20.14 4.69 -21.22
CA LEU A 299 19.76 5.95 -20.61
C LEU A 299 19.09 6.89 -21.63
N GLY A 300 17.88 7.35 -21.32
CA GLY A 300 17.09 8.26 -22.18
C GLY A 300 16.23 7.55 -23.24
N GLU A 301 16.36 6.23 -23.41
CA GLU A 301 15.59 5.48 -24.40
C GLU A 301 14.27 4.95 -23.84
N HIS A 302 13.22 4.95 -24.65
CA HIS A 302 11.90 4.45 -24.23
C HIS A 302 11.72 2.94 -24.45
N THR A 303 12.43 2.36 -25.41
CA THR A 303 12.34 0.93 -25.75
C THR A 303 13.36 0.12 -24.96
N ALA A 304 12.96 -1.05 -24.46
CA ALA A 304 13.87 -1.96 -23.79
C ALA A 304 14.88 -2.53 -24.80
N LEU A 305 16.15 -2.59 -24.41
CA LEU A 305 17.20 -3.25 -25.16
C LEU A 305 17.07 -4.77 -25.06
N GLU A 306 16.76 -5.26 -23.86
CA GLU A 306 16.62 -6.68 -23.55
C GLU A 306 15.64 -6.88 -22.40
N GLU A 307 14.96 -8.02 -22.37
CA GLU A 307 14.03 -8.40 -21.30
C GLU A 307 14.19 -9.87 -20.95
N ILE A 308 14.06 -10.20 -19.67
CA ILE A 308 14.08 -11.57 -19.17
C ILE A 308 13.00 -11.75 -18.09
N ASP A 309 12.32 -12.90 -18.12
CA ASP A 309 11.39 -13.29 -17.06
C ASP A 309 12.14 -14.12 -16.00
N VAL A 310 12.08 -13.68 -14.75
CA VAL A 310 12.77 -14.28 -13.59
C VAL A 310 11.73 -14.93 -12.68
N ASN A 311 11.95 -16.21 -12.36
CA ASN A 311 11.13 -16.96 -11.42
C ASN A 311 11.66 -16.79 -9.98
N LEU A 312 10.82 -16.27 -9.09
CA LEU A 312 11.18 -15.94 -7.71
C LEU A 312 11.08 -17.13 -6.74
N HIS A 313 10.50 -18.25 -7.16
CA HIS A 313 10.43 -19.49 -6.35
C HIS A 313 11.74 -20.28 -6.36
N GLU A 314 12.62 -20.00 -7.32
CA GLU A 314 13.92 -20.63 -7.37
C GLU A 314 14.89 -19.88 -6.45
N ALA A 315 15.90 -20.59 -5.94
CA ALA A 315 16.97 -19.94 -5.20
C ALA A 315 17.56 -18.79 -6.05
N PRO A 316 17.87 -17.63 -5.45
CA PRO A 316 18.46 -16.51 -6.19
C PRO A 316 19.66 -16.98 -7.01
N ARG A 317 19.63 -16.73 -8.31
CA ARG A 317 20.70 -17.09 -9.24
C ARG A 317 21.04 -15.87 -10.09
N PRO A 318 22.34 -15.68 -10.37
CA PRO A 318 22.75 -14.61 -11.27
C PRO A 318 22.22 -14.89 -12.68
N PHE A 319 21.76 -13.84 -13.34
CA PHE A 319 21.39 -13.84 -14.76
C PHE A 319 22.05 -12.67 -15.47
N THR A 320 22.23 -12.81 -16.78
CA THR A 320 22.83 -11.76 -17.63
C THR A 320 21.74 -11.08 -18.43
N LEU A 321 21.83 -9.77 -18.54
CA LEU A 321 20.94 -8.91 -19.34
C LEU A 321 21.84 -7.89 -20.04
N GLY A 322 22.21 -8.16 -21.29
CA GLY A 322 23.21 -7.41 -22.05
C GLY A 322 24.55 -7.33 -21.31
N PRO A 323 25.08 -6.11 -21.04
CA PRO A 323 26.34 -5.93 -20.32
C PRO A 323 26.19 -6.01 -18.79
N LEU A 324 25.01 -6.35 -18.27
CA LEU A 324 24.74 -6.45 -16.84
C LEU A 324 24.66 -7.90 -16.41
N ARG A 325 25.22 -8.19 -15.23
CA ARG A 325 24.96 -9.42 -14.48
C ARG A 325 24.25 -9.03 -13.19
N LEU A 326 23.08 -9.63 -12.95
CA LEU A 326 22.17 -9.26 -11.88
C LEU A 326 21.76 -10.49 -11.08
N THR A 327 21.58 -10.33 -9.77
CA THR A 327 20.88 -11.26 -8.89
C THR A 327 19.77 -10.50 -8.18
N LEU A 328 18.53 -11.00 -8.23
CA LEU A 328 17.41 -10.44 -7.49
C LEU A 328 17.07 -11.33 -6.30
N THR A 329 16.97 -10.73 -5.11
CA THR A 329 16.52 -11.41 -3.89
C THR A 329 15.37 -10.63 -3.28
N LEU A 330 14.29 -11.30 -2.87
CA LEU A 330 13.18 -10.63 -2.19
C LEU A 330 13.67 -10.00 -0.87
N ALA A 331 13.36 -8.73 -0.65
CA ALA A 331 13.72 -8.07 0.60
C ALA A 331 12.85 -8.61 1.75
N GLY A 332 13.46 -8.93 2.89
CA GLY A 332 12.76 -9.44 4.08
C GLY A 332 12.53 -10.96 4.11
N SER A 333 13.11 -11.73 3.19
CA SER A 333 13.08 -13.20 3.20
C SER A 333 14.28 -13.85 3.90
N GLU A 334 14.94 -13.15 4.82
CA GLU A 334 15.99 -13.75 5.64
C GLU A 334 15.34 -14.67 6.69
N HIS A 335 15.71 -15.96 6.63
CA HIS A 335 15.33 -17.01 7.56
C HIS A 335 16.08 -16.91 8.88
#